data_AF-A0A8J6U2Y4-F1
#
_entry.id   AF-A0A8J6U2Y4-F1
#
_cell.length_a   1.000
_cell.length_b   1.000
_cell.length_c   1.000
_cell.angle_alpha   90.00
_cell.angle_beta   90.00
_cell.angle_gamma   90.00
#
_symmetry.space_group_name_H-M   'P 1'
#
loop_
_entity.id
_entity.type
_entity.pdbx_description
1 polymer ?
#
loop_
_entity_poly.entity_id
_entity_poly.type
_entity_poly.pdbx_seq_one_letter_code
_entity_poly.pdbx_strand_id
1 'polypeptide(L)'
;MDDVKSLTDLRDTIARLAPGTDLRDGLERILRGRTGALIVLGHDENVEAISDGGFELDVEFAPTRLRELSKMDGAVVLSSDGKRILRANVQLVPDPKIPTVESGTRHRSAERTSIQTGFPVVSVSQSMSIVSVYVAGVRHVVASSTTILSRANQAVATLERYKARLDEVTRQLSVVEIEDFVTLRDALTVLLRLEMVRRISIEIEQDVLELGTDGRQLALQLEELVGDNETA
;
A
#
# COMPACT_ATOMS: atom_id res chain seq x y z
N MET A 1 17.15 -9.10 -8.35
CA MET A 1 16.19 -10.12 -7.86
C MET A 1 15.61 -9.70 -6.52
N ASP A 2 16.42 -9.08 -5.65
CA ASP A 2 15.98 -8.52 -4.36
C ASP A 2 14.99 -7.35 -4.49
N ASP A 3 15.16 -6.45 -5.47
CA ASP A 3 14.23 -5.31 -5.68
C ASP A 3 12.83 -5.72 -6.15
N VAL A 4 12.72 -6.81 -6.91
CA VAL A 4 11.41 -7.30 -7.37
C VAL A 4 10.67 -7.95 -6.21
N LYS A 5 11.39 -8.69 -5.37
CA LYS A 5 10.83 -9.33 -4.18
C LYS A 5 10.37 -8.28 -3.15
N SER A 6 11.16 -7.24 -2.91
CA SER A 6 10.78 -6.16 -1.98
C SER A 6 9.55 -5.39 -2.43
N LEU A 7 9.35 -5.19 -3.74
CA LEU A 7 8.14 -4.59 -4.30
C LEU A 7 6.91 -5.49 -4.12
N THR A 8 7.04 -6.81 -4.31
CA THR A 8 5.96 -7.76 -4.04
C THR A 8 5.59 -7.77 -2.55
N ASP A 9 6.60 -7.87 -1.67
CA ASP A 9 6.39 -7.87 -0.21
C ASP A 9 5.72 -6.57 0.27
N LEU A 10 6.09 -5.42 -0.33
CA LEU A 10 5.45 -4.14 -0.05
C LEU A 10 3.99 -4.13 -0.51
N ARG A 11 3.70 -4.59 -1.72
CA ARG A 11 2.33 -4.64 -2.27
C ARG A 11 1.43 -5.53 -1.42
N ASP A 12 1.90 -6.70 -1.02
CA ASP A 12 1.15 -7.63 -0.16
C ASP A 12 0.90 -7.03 1.22
N THR A 13 1.90 -6.32 1.77
CA THR A 13 1.76 -5.60 3.04
C THR A 13 0.73 -4.47 2.94
N ILE A 14 0.75 -3.69 1.87
CA ILE A 14 -0.22 -2.61 1.63
C ILE A 14 -1.64 -3.19 1.54
N ALA A 15 -1.83 -4.31 0.82
CA ALA A 15 -3.13 -4.97 0.73
C ALA A 15 -3.66 -5.42 2.11
N ARG A 16 -2.78 -5.88 3.01
CA ARG A 16 -3.15 -6.21 4.40
C ARG A 16 -3.51 -4.99 5.26
N LEU A 17 -3.10 -3.80 4.83
CA LEU A 17 -3.36 -2.51 5.50
C LEU A 17 -4.45 -1.70 4.82
N ALA A 18 -5.05 -2.22 3.74
CA ALA A 18 -6.07 -1.54 2.97
C ALA A 18 -7.42 -1.48 3.73
N PRO A 19 -8.27 -0.48 3.45
CA PRO A 19 -9.64 -0.41 3.97
C PRO A 19 -10.44 -1.69 3.76
N GLY A 20 -11.23 -2.04 4.77
CA GLY A 20 -11.99 -3.30 4.84
C GLY A 20 -11.26 -4.45 5.54
N THR A 21 -9.97 -4.31 5.83
CA THR A 21 -9.24 -5.26 6.67
C THR A 21 -9.37 -4.93 8.16
N ASP A 22 -9.35 -5.96 9.02
CA ASP A 22 -9.36 -5.76 10.47
C ASP A 22 -8.12 -4.99 10.96
N LEU A 23 -6.97 -5.18 10.31
CA LEU A 23 -5.74 -4.45 10.65
C LEU A 23 -5.88 -2.96 10.36
N ARG A 24 -6.48 -2.59 9.22
CA ARG A 24 -6.80 -1.18 8.92
C ARG A 24 -7.79 -0.59 9.91
N ASP A 25 -8.87 -1.30 10.27
CA ASP A 25 -9.81 -0.81 11.30
C ASP A 25 -9.07 -0.58 12.64
N GLY A 26 -8.18 -1.48 13.03
CA GLY A 26 -7.34 -1.34 14.22
C GLY A 26 -6.47 -0.06 14.18
N LEU A 27 -5.80 0.20 13.07
CA LEU A 27 -4.97 1.38 12.87
C LEU A 27 -5.79 2.68 12.87
N GLU A 28 -6.96 2.68 12.23
CA GLU A 28 -7.85 3.83 12.24
C GLU A 28 -8.37 4.14 13.64
N ARG A 29 -8.69 3.12 14.44
CA ARG A 29 -9.06 3.31 15.85
C ARG A 29 -7.92 3.94 16.64
N ILE A 30 -6.68 3.54 16.39
CA ILE A 30 -5.49 4.12 17.06
C ILE A 30 -5.34 5.59 16.69
N LEU A 31 -5.45 5.92 15.39
CA LEU A 31 -5.41 7.30 14.90
C LEU A 31 -6.51 8.17 15.51
N ARG A 32 -7.78 7.72 15.44
CA ARG A 32 -8.94 8.43 16.02
C ARG A 32 -8.80 8.60 17.52
N GLY A 33 -8.19 7.60 18.16
CA GLY A 33 -7.86 7.61 19.58
C GLY A 33 -6.67 8.49 19.97
N ARG A 34 -6.02 9.14 18.99
CA ARG A 34 -4.83 9.99 19.17
C ARG A 34 -3.75 9.30 20.00
N THR A 35 -3.44 8.06 19.67
CA THR A 35 -2.39 7.29 20.33
C THR A 35 -1.33 6.90 19.29
N GLY A 36 -0.07 6.82 19.71
CA GLY A 36 0.99 6.28 18.86
C GLY A 36 0.97 4.74 18.91
N ALA A 37 1.55 4.09 17.92
CA ALA A 37 1.72 2.64 17.95
C ALA A 37 2.95 2.21 17.16
N LEU A 38 3.57 1.12 17.58
CA LEU A 38 4.62 0.43 16.86
C LEU A 38 4.22 -1.04 16.76
N ILE A 39 4.04 -1.56 15.55
CA ILE A 39 3.44 -2.88 15.35
C ILE A 39 4.32 -3.67 14.37
N VAL A 40 4.78 -4.85 14.78
CA VAL A 40 5.54 -5.77 13.92
C VAL A 40 4.57 -6.81 13.33
N LEU A 41 4.59 -6.99 12.01
CA LEU A 41 3.71 -7.92 11.28
C LEU A 41 4.44 -9.23 10.99
N GLY A 42 4.77 -9.97 12.05
CA GLY A 42 5.51 -11.21 11.98
C GLY A 42 6.29 -11.47 13.25
N HIS A 43 6.59 -12.73 13.50
CA HIS A 43 7.34 -13.18 14.66
C HIS A 43 8.18 -14.39 14.29
N ASP A 44 9.44 -14.34 14.69
CA ASP A 44 10.44 -15.41 14.60
C ASP A 44 11.48 -15.19 15.70
N GLU A 45 12.54 -16.00 15.71
CA GLU A 45 13.65 -15.87 16.65
C GLU A 45 14.39 -14.51 16.53
N ASN A 46 14.40 -13.88 15.34
CA ASN A 46 15.04 -12.57 15.16
C ASN A 46 14.22 -11.45 15.81
N VAL A 47 12.90 -11.47 15.65
CA VAL A 47 11.99 -10.54 16.35
C VAL A 47 12.06 -10.77 17.85
N GLU A 48 12.14 -12.02 18.29
CA GLU A 48 12.27 -12.38 19.70
C GLU A 48 13.59 -11.85 20.30
N ALA A 49 14.72 -11.99 19.59
CA ALA A 49 16.03 -11.56 20.06
C ALA A 49 16.16 -10.05 20.28
N ILE A 50 15.36 -9.24 19.57
CA ILE A 50 15.34 -7.78 19.73
C ILE A 50 14.21 -7.28 20.64
N SER A 51 13.38 -8.20 21.15
CA SER A 51 12.22 -7.89 21.99
C SER A 51 12.64 -7.91 23.46
N ASP A 52 12.61 -6.76 24.13
CA ASP A 52 12.90 -6.64 25.56
C ASP A 52 11.64 -6.31 26.37
N GLY A 53 11.47 -7.00 27.50
CA GLY A 53 10.30 -6.86 28.38
C GLY A 53 8.95 -7.20 27.73
N GLY A 54 7.90 -6.51 28.20
CA GLY A 54 6.52 -6.71 27.73
C GLY A 54 5.85 -7.98 28.29
N PHE A 55 4.75 -8.38 27.64
CA PHE A 55 3.96 -9.54 28.02
C PHE A 55 3.68 -10.44 26.82
N GLU A 56 3.78 -11.75 27.04
CA GLU A 56 3.27 -12.78 26.13
C GLU A 56 1.75 -12.88 26.31
N LEU A 57 1.02 -12.83 25.20
CA LEU A 57 -0.44 -12.86 25.19
C LEU A 57 -0.98 -14.07 24.43
N ASP A 58 -0.43 -14.32 23.25
CA ASP A 58 -0.92 -15.30 22.28
C ASP A 58 -2.46 -15.39 22.21
N VAL A 59 -3.08 -14.30 21.75
CA VAL A 59 -4.54 -14.15 21.65
C VAL A 59 -4.96 -13.85 20.23
N GLU A 60 -6.20 -14.18 19.87
CA GLU A 60 -6.76 -13.83 18.57
C GLU A 60 -6.72 -12.31 18.33
N PHE A 61 -6.51 -11.91 17.08
CA PHE A 61 -6.54 -10.52 16.68
C PHE A 61 -7.97 -9.96 16.76
N ALA A 62 -8.08 -8.73 17.23
CA ALA A 62 -9.29 -7.93 17.05
C ALA A 62 -8.89 -6.45 16.95
N PRO A 63 -9.55 -5.65 16.09
CA PRO A 63 -9.24 -4.22 15.94
C PRO A 63 -9.28 -3.46 17.28
N THR A 64 -10.28 -3.78 18.11
CA THR A 64 -10.43 -3.20 19.46
C THR A 64 -9.30 -3.60 20.39
N ARG A 65 -8.88 -4.87 20.35
CA ARG A 65 -7.78 -5.38 21.18
C ARG A 65 -6.45 -4.71 20.81
N LEU A 66 -6.16 -4.60 19.50
CA LEU A 66 -4.98 -3.88 19.02
C LEU A 66 -4.99 -2.43 19.51
N ARG A 67 -6.15 -1.76 19.44
CA ARG A 67 -6.33 -0.39 19.91
C ARG A 67 -6.04 -0.23 21.41
N GLU A 68 -6.56 -1.14 22.23
CA GLU A 68 -6.38 -1.11 23.69
C GLU A 68 -4.92 -1.37 24.06
N LEU A 69 -4.28 -2.37 23.46
CA LEU A 69 -2.86 -2.67 23.70
C LEU A 69 -1.94 -1.54 23.25
N SER A 70 -2.31 -0.84 22.18
CA SER A 70 -1.57 0.34 21.70
C SER A 70 -1.66 1.56 22.62
N LYS A 71 -2.50 1.54 23.67
CA LYS A 71 -2.48 2.57 24.73
C LYS A 71 -1.27 2.45 25.64
N MET A 72 -0.66 1.27 25.69
CA MET A 72 0.57 1.04 26.41
C MET A 72 1.75 1.61 25.62
N ASP A 73 2.85 1.89 26.31
CA ASP A 73 4.11 2.23 25.65
C ASP A 73 4.72 0.97 24.98
N GLY A 74 5.66 1.17 24.06
CA GLY A 74 6.32 0.07 23.36
C GLY A 74 5.58 -0.43 22.11
N ALA A 75 5.85 -1.68 21.76
CA ALA A 75 5.42 -2.32 20.51
C ALA A 75 4.46 -3.49 20.75
N VAL A 76 3.66 -3.77 19.73
CA VAL A 76 2.80 -4.95 19.61
C VAL A 76 3.38 -5.84 18.52
N VAL A 77 3.50 -7.14 18.80
CA VAL A 77 3.99 -8.13 17.83
C VAL A 77 2.83 -9.01 17.40
N LEU A 78 2.56 -9.04 16.10
CA LEU A 78 1.56 -9.90 15.50
C LEU A 78 2.21 -11.13 14.87
N SER A 79 1.43 -12.18 14.74
CA SER A 79 1.75 -13.33 13.87
C SER A 79 1.89 -12.89 12.40
N SER A 80 2.64 -13.65 11.60
CA SER A 80 2.90 -13.32 10.19
C SER A 80 1.63 -13.22 9.35
N ASP A 81 0.60 -14.02 9.66
CA ASP A 81 -0.72 -13.94 9.02
C ASP A 81 -1.61 -12.82 9.58
N GLY A 82 -1.19 -12.17 10.68
CA GLY A 82 -1.90 -11.08 11.35
C GLY A 82 -3.11 -11.52 12.17
N LYS A 83 -3.34 -12.83 12.36
CA LYS A 83 -4.55 -13.34 13.01
C LYS A 83 -4.43 -13.43 14.53
N ARG A 84 -3.22 -13.29 15.06
CA ARG A 84 -2.93 -13.37 16.51
C ARG A 84 -2.00 -12.26 16.95
N ILE A 85 -2.27 -11.74 18.15
CA ILE A 85 -1.40 -10.82 18.89
C ILE A 85 -0.55 -11.66 19.83
N LEU A 86 0.75 -11.71 19.60
CA LEU A 86 1.68 -12.59 20.30
C LEU A 86 2.27 -11.89 21.52
N ARG A 87 2.71 -10.64 21.35
CA ARG A 87 3.27 -9.82 22.43
C ARG A 87 2.72 -8.40 22.42
N ALA A 88 2.75 -7.74 23.57
CA ALA A 88 2.46 -6.32 23.72
C ALA A 88 3.36 -5.67 24.76
N ASN A 89 3.45 -4.34 24.73
CA ASN A 89 4.30 -3.54 25.60
C ASN A 89 5.79 -3.93 25.55
N VAL A 90 6.23 -4.39 24.36
CA VAL A 90 7.62 -4.82 24.13
C VAL A 90 8.46 -3.63 23.73
N GLN A 91 9.68 -3.51 24.27
CA GLN A 91 10.67 -2.57 23.78
C GLN A 91 11.49 -3.22 22.67
N LEU A 92 11.38 -2.69 21.44
CA LEU A 92 12.20 -3.17 20.32
C LEU A 92 13.59 -2.50 20.36
N VAL A 93 14.63 -3.34 20.42
CA VAL A 93 16.04 -2.94 20.51
C VAL A 93 16.82 -3.47 19.29
N PRO A 94 16.56 -2.97 18.07
CA PRO A 94 17.32 -3.37 16.88
C PRO A 94 18.75 -2.79 16.91
N ASP A 95 19.66 -3.36 16.11
CA ASP A 95 21.07 -2.97 16.05
C ASP A 95 21.21 -1.47 15.74
N PRO A 96 21.83 -0.68 16.64
CA PRO A 96 21.99 0.76 16.44
C PRO A 96 22.91 1.13 15.28
N LYS A 97 23.68 0.18 14.73
CA LYS A 97 24.55 0.37 13.56
C LYS A 97 23.78 0.36 12.24
N ILE A 98 22.54 -0.13 12.22
CA ILE A 98 21.71 -0.09 11.01
C ILE A 98 21.42 1.38 10.67
N PRO A 99 21.77 1.85 9.45
CA PRO A 99 21.53 3.22 9.05
C PRO A 99 20.04 3.52 9.01
N THR A 100 19.68 4.75 9.36
CA THR A 100 18.28 5.21 9.36
C THR A 100 18.27 6.67 8.97
N VAL A 101 17.32 7.03 8.11
CA VAL A 101 17.07 8.43 7.70
C VAL A 101 15.91 9.05 8.48
N GLU A 102 15.22 8.24 9.29
CA GLU A 102 14.04 8.64 10.04
C GLU A 102 14.39 9.50 11.28
N SER A 103 13.47 10.40 11.62
CA SER A 103 13.54 11.21 12.84
C SER A 103 12.56 10.68 13.89
N GLY A 104 12.97 10.72 15.17
CA GLY A 104 12.18 10.18 16.29
C GLY A 104 12.48 8.71 16.61
N THR A 105 12.45 8.37 17.89
CA THR A 105 12.82 7.04 18.40
C THR A 105 11.95 5.93 17.80
N ARG A 106 10.63 6.13 17.71
CA ARG A 106 9.68 5.14 17.17
C ARG A 106 9.91 4.83 15.69
N HIS A 107 10.12 5.86 14.86
CA HIS A 107 10.33 5.68 13.42
C HIS A 107 11.69 5.04 13.13
N ARG A 108 12.76 5.44 13.85
CA ARG A 108 14.07 4.78 13.75
C ARG A 108 14.00 3.31 14.19
N SER A 109 13.32 3.02 15.29
CA SER A 109 13.11 1.63 15.72
C SER A 109 12.31 0.84 14.70
N ALA A 110 11.28 1.43 14.08
CA ALA A 110 10.47 0.77 13.06
C ALA A 110 11.29 0.39 11.81
N GLU A 111 12.03 1.35 11.26
CA GLU A 111 12.87 1.14 10.08
C GLU A 111 13.95 0.09 10.34
N ARG A 112 14.69 0.24 11.44
CA ARG A 112 15.76 -0.71 11.81
C ARG A 112 15.24 -2.10 12.10
N THR A 113 14.10 -2.21 12.80
CA THR A 113 13.47 -3.50 13.05
C THR A 113 13.10 -4.16 11.73
N SER A 114 12.47 -3.43 10.81
CA SER A 114 12.10 -3.99 9.51
C SER A 114 13.30 -4.45 8.70
N ILE A 115 14.39 -3.67 8.68
CA ILE A 115 15.63 -4.05 8.00
C ILE A 115 16.27 -5.29 8.64
N GLN A 116 16.31 -5.34 9.98
CA GLN A 116 16.99 -6.41 10.70
C GLN A 116 16.23 -7.74 10.66
N THR A 117 14.91 -7.71 10.83
CA THR A 117 14.08 -8.93 10.92
C THR A 117 13.48 -9.34 9.58
N GLY A 118 13.48 -8.43 8.59
CA GLY A 118 12.82 -8.63 7.30
C GLY A 118 11.29 -8.55 7.38
N PHE A 119 10.69 -8.39 8.57
CA PHE A 119 9.24 -8.27 8.71
C PHE A 119 8.76 -6.83 8.47
N PRO A 120 7.53 -6.66 7.96
CA PRO A 120 6.91 -5.35 7.92
C PRO A 120 6.70 -4.77 9.31
N VAL A 121 7.01 -3.49 9.48
CA VAL A 121 6.78 -2.77 10.74
C VAL A 121 5.94 -1.54 10.47
N VAL A 122 4.82 -1.41 11.20
CA VAL A 122 3.92 -0.26 11.12
C VAL A 122 4.20 0.68 12.27
N SER A 123 4.37 1.96 11.96
CA SER A 123 4.47 3.06 12.91
C SER A 123 3.28 3.99 12.75
N VAL A 124 2.58 4.27 13.85
CA VAL A 124 1.52 5.26 13.93
C VAL A 124 2.02 6.48 14.71
N SER A 125 2.06 7.62 14.05
CA SER A 125 2.47 8.90 14.65
C SER A 125 1.25 9.62 15.22
N GLN A 126 1.22 9.78 16.54
CA GLN A 126 0.16 10.52 17.24
C GLN A 126 0.10 12.00 16.83
N SER A 127 1.24 12.67 16.75
CA SER A 127 1.31 14.12 16.50
C SER A 127 0.96 14.46 15.06
N MET A 128 1.41 13.64 14.11
CA MET A 128 1.17 13.87 12.68
C MET A 128 -0.12 13.21 12.19
N SER A 129 -0.72 12.29 12.96
CA SER A 129 -1.86 11.47 12.53
C SER A 129 -1.58 10.71 11.23
N ILE A 130 -0.36 10.18 11.10
CA ILE A 130 0.12 9.45 9.91
C ILE A 130 0.45 8.01 10.30
N VAL A 131 0.08 7.08 9.42
CA VAL A 131 0.51 5.69 9.46
C VAL A 131 1.63 5.50 8.43
N SER A 132 2.74 4.91 8.83
CA SER A 132 3.83 4.55 7.95
C SER A 132 4.14 3.08 8.13
N VAL A 133 4.37 2.37 7.03
CA VAL A 133 4.85 0.99 7.03
C VAL A 133 6.27 0.96 6.47
N TYR A 134 7.11 0.16 7.09
CA TYR A 134 8.48 -0.08 6.67
C TYR A 134 8.57 -1.54 6.22
N VAL A 135 9.02 -1.77 4.99
CA VAL A 135 9.20 -3.10 4.40
C VAL A 135 10.53 -3.09 3.65
N ALA A 136 11.44 -3.99 4.01
CA ALA A 136 12.74 -4.14 3.34
C ALA A 136 13.51 -2.80 3.18
N GLY A 137 13.46 -1.93 4.21
CA GLY A 137 14.12 -0.62 4.18
C GLY A 137 13.39 0.46 3.38
N VAL A 138 12.24 0.16 2.80
CA VAL A 138 11.38 1.13 2.11
C VAL A 138 10.30 1.62 3.07
N ARG A 139 10.20 2.94 3.23
CA ARG A 139 9.10 3.60 3.94
C ARG A 139 7.96 3.92 2.98
N HIS A 140 6.76 3.43 3.29
CA HIS A 140 5.54 3.79 2.59
C HIS A 140 4.54 4.42 3.57
N VAL A 141 3.96 5.56 3.19
CA VAL A 141 2.95 6.24 4.00
C VAL A 141 1.57 5.73 3.61
N VAL A 142 0.86 5.11 4.55
CA VAL A 142 -0.49 4.63 4.29
C VAL A 142 -1.45 5.81 4.35
N ALA A 143 -1.89 6.27 3.19
CA ALA A 143 -2.77 7.43 3.07
C ALA A 143 -4.19 7.15 3.59
N SER A 144 -4.95 8.22 3.82
CA SER A 144 -6.39 8.10 4.10
C SER A 144 -7.14 7.78 2.81
N SER A 145 -8.27 7.07 2.93
CA SER A 145 -9.12 6.75 1.78
C SER A 145 -9.52 8.01 1.00
N THR A 146 -9.82 9.10 1.70
CA THR A 146 -10.16 10.40 1.09
C THR A 146 -9.07 10.95 0.17
N THR A 147 -7.80 10.84 0.57
CA THR A 147 -6.67 11.33 -0.22
C THR A 147 -6.46 10.46 -1.45
N ILE A 148 -6.50 9.13 -1.29
CA ILE A 148 -6.32 8.21 -2.41
C ILE A 148 -7.48 8.35 -3.40
N LEU A 149 -8.73 8.38 -2.92
CA LEU A 149 -9.92 8.62 -3.76
C LEU A 149 -9.82 9.93 -4.55
N SER A 150 -9.32 11.00 -3.95
CA SER A 150 -9.18 12.28 -4.65
C SER A 150 -8.18 12.20 -5.81
N ARG A 151 -7.01 11.56 -5.60
CA ARG A 151 -6.01 11.30 -6.64
C ARG A 151 -6.57 10.38 -7.72
N ALA A 152 -7.16 9.26 -7.33
CA ALA A 152 -7.71 8.26 -8.24
C ALA A 152 -8.80 8.83 -9.16
N ASN A 153 -9.70 9.66 -8.64
CA ASN A 153 -10.72 10.33 -9.46
C ASN A 153 -10.10 11.27 -10.52
N GLN A 154 -8.98 11.94 -10.21
CA GLN A 154 -8.26 12.75 -11.20
C GLN A 154 -7.59 11.88 -12.27
N ALA A 155 -7.06 10.72 -11.88
CA ALA A 155 -6.50 9.74 -12.79
C ALA A 155 -7.57 9.15 -13.71
N VAL A 156 -8.74 8.76 -13.19
CA VAL A 156 -9.90 8.29 -13.99
C VAL A 156 -10.34 9.34 -15.00
N ALA A 157 -10.52 10.61 -14.60
CA ALA A 157 -10.86 11.68 -15.54
C ALA A 157 -9.79 11.87 -16.64
N THR A 158 -8.53 11.57 -16.32
CA THR A 158 -7.43 11.60 -17.31
C THR A 158 -7.49 10.39 -18.24
N LEU A 159 -7.79 9.20 -17.71
CA LEU A 159 -7.99 7.98 -18.47
C LEU A 159 -9.12 8.14 -19.48
N GLU A 160 -10.27 8.70 -19.08
CA GLU A 160 -11.41 8.99 -19.96
C GLU A 160 -10.98 9.84 -21.17
N ARG A 161 -10.20 10.91 -20.94
CA ARG A 161 -9.70 11.77 -22.03
C ARG A 161 -8.72 11.03 -22.94
N TYR A 162 -7.86 10.19 -22.37
CA TYR A 162 -6.91 9.40 -23.16
C TYR A 162 -7.61 8.32 -23.98
N LYS A 163 -8.62 7.66 -23.42
CA LYS A 163 -9.47 6.68 -24.11
C LYS A 163 -10.25 7.33 -25.24
N ALA A 164 -10.92 8.46 -25.00
CA ALA A 164 -11.62 9.20 -26.05
C ALA A 164 -10.68 9.59 -27.20
N ARG A 165 -9.44 9.99 -26.89
CA ARG A 165 -8.44 10.30 -27.92
C ARG A 165 -7.94 9.06 -28.64
N LEU A 166 -7.77 7.94 -27.93
CA LEU A 166 -7.42 6.64 -28.51
C LEU A 166 -8.48 6.22 -29.53
N ASP A 167 -9.76 6.27 -29.16
CA ASP A 167 -10.88 5.89 -30.04
C ASP A 167 -10.95 6.77 -31.30
N GLU A 168 -10.65 8.07 -31.17
CA GLU A 168 -10.56 8.97 -32.31
C GLU A 168 -9.44 8.58 -33.28
N VAL A 169 -8.22 8.32 -32.79
CA VAL A 169 -7.08 7.98 -33.64
C VAL A 169 -7.18 6.56 -34.21
N THR A 170 -7.79 5.62 -33.47
CA THR A 170 -8.08 4.27 -33.97
C THR A 170 -9.09 4.34 -35.11
N ARG A 171 -10.15 5.13 -34.98
CA ARG A 171 -11.13 5.33 -36.06
C ARG A 171 -10.49 5.96 -37.30
N GLN A 172 -9.60 6.94 -37.12
CA GLN A 172 -8.84 7.54 -38.22
C GLN A 172 -7.94 6.52 -38.89
N LEU A 173 -7.24 5.68 -38.11
CA LEU A 173 -6.43 4.59 -38.63
C LEU A 173 -7.28 3.62 -39.47
N SER A 174 -8.46 3.22 -38.99
CA SER A 174 -9.37 2.35 -39.74
C SER A 174 -9.82 2.96 -41.07
N VAL A 175 -10.02 4.28 -41.14
CA VAL A 175 -10.37 4.95 -42.40
C VAL A 175 -9.22 4.87 -43.40
N VAL A 176 -7.99 5.23 -42.99
CA VAL A 176 -6.83 5.18 -43.90
C VAL A 176 -6.40 3.75 -44.22
N GLU A 177 -6.75 2.79 -43.37
CA GLU A 177 -6.61 1.35 -43.62
C GLU A 177 -7.54 0.86 -44.72
N ILE A 178 -8.82 1.26 -44.68
CA ILE A 178 -9.79 0.93 -45.74
C ILE A 178 -9.37 1.55 -47.09
N GLU A 179 -8.78 2.74 -47.06
CA GLU A 179 -8.30 3.42 -48.27
C GLU A 179 -6.92 2.93 -48.76
N ASP A 180 -6.25 2.03 -48.04
CA ASP A 180 -4.91 1.48 -48.34
C ASP A 180 -3.79 2.55 -48.40
N PHE A 181 -3.88 3.59 -47.55
CA PHE A 181 -2.90 4.68 -47.44
C PHE A 181 -2.27 4.79 -46.04
N VAL A 182 -2.26 3.71 -45.25
CA VAL A 182 -1.71 3.70 -43.90
C VAL A 182 -0.22 4.07 -43.90
N THR A 183 0.17 4.99 -43.03
CA THR A 183 1.58 5.29 -42.76
C THR A 183 2.02 4.76 -41.40
N LEU A 184 3.33 4.58 -41.23
CA LEU A 184 3.92 4.26 -39.93
C LEU A 184 3.52 5.29 -38.85
N ARG A 185 3.32 6.56 -39.23
CA ARG A 185 2.91 7.61 -38.30
C ARG A 185 1.52 7.37 -37.73
N ASP A 186 0.60 6.83 -38.53
CA ASP A 186 -0.77 6.54 -38.08
C ASP A 186 -0.74 5.42 -37.03
N ALA A 187 -0.02 4.34 -37.31
CA ALA A 187 0.19 3.23 -36.38
C ALA A 187 0.88 3.69 -35.07
N LEU A 188 1.97 4.48 -35.17
CA LEU A 188 2.67 5.00 -34.00
C LEU A 188 1.80 5.95 -33.16
N THR A 189 0.90 6.69 -33.78
CA THR A 189 -0.02 7.60 -33.08
C THR A 189 -1.00 6.81 -32.22
N VAL A 190 -1.56 5.70 -32.74
CA VAL A 190 -2.43 4.79 -31.98
C VAL A 190 -1.65 4.14 -30.84
N LEU A 191 -0.47 3.57 -31.12
CA LEU A 191 0.38 2.92 -30.10
C LEU A 191 0.75 3.86 -28.96
N LEU A 192 1.10 5.12 -29.25
CA LEU A 192 1.40 6.12 -28.22
C LEU A 192 0.19 6.36 -27.32
N ARG A 193 -1.03 6.44 -27.89
CA ARG A 193 -2.25 6.65 -27.09
C ARG A 193 -2.60 5.42 -26.26
N LEU A 194 -2.40 4.23 -26.80
CA LEU A 194 -2.59 2.98 -26.08
C LEU A 194 -1.67 2.89 -24.85
N GLU A 195 -0.39 3.23 -25.00
CA GLU A 195 0.56 3.24 -23.87
C GLU A 195 0.19 4.28 -22.81
N MET A 196 -0.32 5.45 -23.21
CA MET A 196 -0.80 6.46 -22.26
C MET A 196 -2.01 5.96 -21.46
N VAL A 197 -2.96 5.28 -22.11
CA VAL A 197 -4.10 4.61 -21.44
C VAL A 197 -3.58 3.56 -20.47
N ARG A 198 -2.73 2.63 -20.93
CA ARG A 198 -2.16 1.55 -20.11
C ARG A 198 -1.45 2.08 -18.87
N ARG A 199 -0.63 3.13 -19.00
CA ARG A 199 0.13 3.69 -17.89
C ARG A 199 -0.78 4.24 -16.79
N ILE A 200 -1.83 4.98 -17.17
CA ILE A 200 -2.78 5.53 -16.20
C ILE A 200 -3.64 4.43 -15.58
N SER A 201 -4.02 3.40 -16.35
CA SER A 201 -4.73 2.23 -15.81
C SER A 201 -3.95 1.55 -14.69
N ILE A 202 -2.64 1.31 -14.89
CA ILE A 202 -1.77 0.72 -13.86
C ILE A 202 -1.70 1.59 -12.58
N GLU A 203 -1.69 2.92 -12.72
CA GLU A 203 -1.71 3.83 -11.57
C GLU A 203 -3.04 3.72 -10.80
N ILE A 204 -4.17 3.67 -11.51
CA ILE A 204 -5.49 3.50 -10.89
C ILE A 204 -5.63 2.12 -10.22
N GLU A 205 -5.08 1.05 -10.81
CA GLU A 205 -5.06 -0.28 -10.19
C GLU A 205 -4.33 -0.28 -8.84
N GLN A 206 -3.24 0.49 -8.73
CA GLN A 206 -2.52 0.66 -7.45
C GLN A 206 -3.39 1.41 -6.44
N ASP A 207 -4.05 2.49 -6.85
CA ASP A 207 -4.99 3.22 -5.99
C ASP A 207 -6.16 2.34 -5.51
N VAL A 208 -6.72 1.51 -6.39
CA VAL A 208 -7.77 0.53 -6.05
C VAL A 208 -7.28 -0.48 -5.01
N LEU A 209 -6.05 -0.97 -5.15
CA LEU A 209 -5.46 -1.89 -4.19
C LEU A 209 -5.24 -1.23 -2.83
N GLU A 210 -4.72 0.00 -2.79
CA GLU A 210 -4.55 0.77 -1.55
C GLU A 210 -5.89 1.09 -0.87
N LEU A 211 -6.96 1.26 -1.65
CA LEU A 211 -8.30 1.55 -1.16
C LEU A 211 -9.10 0.32 -0.71
N GLY A 212 -8.71 -0.90 -1.09
CA GLY A 212 -9.40 -2.12 -0.68
C GLY A 212 -10.90 -2.04 -0.93
N THR A 213 -11.72 -2.18 0.12
CA THR A 213 -13.19 -2.11 0.00
C THR A 213 -13.71 -0.73 -0.44
N ASP A 214 -13.01 0.35 -0.08
CA ASP A 214 -13.41 1.72 -0.46
C ASP A 214 -13.20 1.98 -1.96
N GLY A 215 -12.36 1.16 -2.62
CA GLY A 215 -12.00 1.29 -4.03
C GLY A 215 -12.98 0.62 -4.99
N ARG A 216 -14.02 -0.04 -4.49
CA ARG A 216 -14.93 -0.86 -5.31
C ARG A 216 -15.53 -0.11 -6.50
N GLN A 217 -15.95 1.15 -6.31
CA GLN A 217 -16.53 1.94 -7.40
C GLN A 217 -15.48 2.32 -8.46
N LEU A 218 -14.26 2.67 -8.02
CA LEU A 218 -13.16 2.96 -8.93
C LEU A 218 -12.74 1.74 -9.75
N ALA A 219 -12.75 0.55 -9.13
CA ALA A 219 -12.45 -0.70 -9.82
C ALA A 219 -13.44 -0.94 -10.97
N LEU A 220 -14.74 -0.76 -10.72
CA LEU A 220 -15.78 -0.91 -11.75
C LEU A 220 -15.62 0.12 -12.88
N GLN A 221 -15.31 1.38 -12.54
CA GLN A 221 -15.08 2.42 -13.55
C GLN A 221 -13.85 2.12 -14.41
N LEU A 222 -12.77 1.63 -13.80
CA LEU A 222 -11.58 1.24 -14.53
C LEU A 222 -11.87 0.06 -15.48
N GLU A 223 -12.59 -0.95 -14.99
CA GLU A 223 -13.00 -2.11 -15.79
C GLU A 223 -13.86 -1.69 -16.98
N GLU A 224 -14.80 -0.76 -16.80
CA GLU A 224 -15.62 -0.20 -17.90
C GLU A 224 -14.75 0.52 -18.95
N LEU A 225 -13.79 1.34 -18.51
CA LEU A 225 -12.95 2.13 -19.43
C LEU A 225 -11.89 1.31 -20.19
N VAL A 226 -11.41 0.22 -19.60
CA VAL A 226 -10.32 -0.62 -20.14
C VAL A 226 -10.85 -1.90 -20.79
N GLY A 227 -11.95 -2.47 -20.30
CA GLY A 227 -12.54 -3.73 -20.78
C GLY A 227 -12.91 -3.70 -22.26
N ASP A 228 -13.25 -2.51 -22.79
CA ASP A 228 -13.50 -2.29 -24.21
C ASP A 228 -12.25 -2.47 -25.11
N ASN A 229 -11.03 -2.43 -24.54
CA ASN A 229 -9.77 -2.49 -25.30
C ASN A 229 -9.07 -3.86 -25.26
N GLU A 230 -9.38 -4.75 -24.31
CA GLU A 230 -8.73 -6.08 -24.23
C GLU A 230 -9.33 -7.12 -25.18
N THR A 231 -10.48 -6.80 -25.80
CA THR A 231 -11.21 -7.70 -26.71
C THR A 231 -11.09 -7.34 -28.20
N ALA A 232 -10.26 -6.36 -28.56
CA ALA A 232 -10.05 -5.90 -29.93
C ALA A 232 -8.64 -6.20 -30.46
#